data_AF-A0A543BA87-F1
#
_entry.id   AF-A0A543BA87-F1
#
_cell.length_a   1.000
_cell.length_b   1.000
_cell.length_c   1.000
_cell.angle_alpha   90.00
_cell.angle_beta   90.00
_cell.angle_gamma   90.00
#
_symmetry.space_group_name_H-M   'P 1'
#
loop_
_entity.id
_entity.type
_entity.pdbx_description
1 polymer ?
#
loop_
_entity_poly.entity_id
_entity_poly.type
_entity_poly.pdbx_seq_one_letter_code
_entity_poly.pdbx_strand_id
1 'polypeptide(L)' 'MGVVFPTGSFSIKTADGDIVILRICDLCGAAVVEADGTDLAFHKRWHRMTGSGNWIDPETRRHHGPSSPFTPNGSV' A
#
# COMPACT_ATOMS: atom_id res chain seq x y z
N MET A 1 -13.14 8.95 7.33
CA MET A 1 -13.16 7.74 6.49
C MET A 1 -11.72 7.40 6.11
N GLY A 2 -11.35 6.13 6.02
CA GLY A 2 -10.01 5.71 5.58
C GLY A 2 -9.95 5.63 4.06
N VAL A 3 -8.76 5.85 3.47
CA VAL A 3 -8.52 5.54 2.06
C VAL A 3 -8.57 4.02 1.89
N VAL A 4 -9.39 3.55 0.96
CA VAL A 4 -9.47 2.13 0.60
C VAL A 4 -8.70 1.93 -0.68
N PHE A 5 -7.62 1.16 -0.61
CA PHE A 5 -6.85 0.79 -1.79
C PHE A 5 -7.49 -0.41 -2.49
N PRO A 6 -7.50 -0.46 -3.84
CA PRO A 6 -8.03 -1.60 -4.57
C PRO A 6 -7.23 -2.85 -4.23
N THR A 7 -7.92 -3.98 -4.14
CA THR A 7 -7.29 -5.29 -3.91
C THR A 7 -7.20 -6.07 -5.22
N GLY A 8 -6.17 -6.91 -5.34
CA GLY A 8 -5.94 -7.74 -6.51
C GLY A 8 -4.67 -7.36 -7.29
N SER A 9 -4.46 -8.06 -8.40
CA SER A 9 -3.36 -7.83 -9.33
C SER A 9 -3.89 -7.32 -10.66
N PHE A 10 -3.13 -6.45 -11.31
CA PHE A 10 -3.36 -6.05 -12.69
C PHE A 10 -2.09 -6.23 -13.51
N SER A 11 -2.25 -6.55 -14.79
CA SER A 11 -1.14 -6.77 -15.70
C SER A 11 -1.01 -5.61 -16.67
N ILE A 12 0.22 -5.14 -16.89
CA ILE A 12 0.56 -4.19 -17.95
C ILE A 12 1.36 -4.92 -19.01
N LYS A 13 1.00 -4.73 -20.28
CA LYS A 13 1.79 -5.19 -21.41
C LYS A 13 2.71 -4.05 -21.87
N THR A 14 4.01 -4.30 -21.92
CA THR A 14 4.99 -3.33 -22.43
C THR A 14 4.90 -3.22 -23.96
N ALA A 15 5.48 -2.16 -24.53
CA ALA A 15 5.54 -1.99 -25.98
C ALA A 15 6.28 -3.16 -26.68
N ASP A 16 7.26 -3.73 -25.99
CA ASP A 16 8.07 -4.86 -26.47
C ASP A 16 7.36 -6.21 -26.33
N GLY A 17 6.19 -6.23 -25.68
CA GLY A 17 5.34 -7.40 -25.55
C GLY A 17 5.42 -8.14 -24.22
N ASP A 18 6.30 -7.70 -23.30
CA ASP A 18 6.43 -8.27 -21.96
C ASP A 18 5.19 -8.02 -21.11
N ILE A 19 4.96 -8.88 -20.13
CA ILE A 19 3.87 -8.73 -19.17
C ILE A 19 4.45 -8.46 -17.79
N VAL A 20 4.10 -7.31 -17.23
CA VAL A 20 4.45 -6.92 -15.86
C VAL A 20 3.21 -7.08 -14.99
N ILE A 21 3.34 -7.84 -13.90
CA ILE A 21 2.26 -8.00 -12.92
C ILE A 21 2.48 -7.00 -11.79
N LEU A 22 1.45 -6.22 -11.49
CA LEU A 22 1.43 -5.24 -10.42
C LEU A 22 0.38 -5.62 -9.38
N ARG A 23 0.69 -5.41 -8.10
CA ARG A 23 -0.26 -5.50 -6.99
C ARG A 23 -0.27 -4.20 -6.20
N ILE A 24 -1.42 -3.84 -5.63
CA ILE A 24 -1.49 -2.65 -4.79
C ILE A 24 -1.27 -3.05 -3.33
N CYS A 25 -0.39 -2.33 -2.65
CA CYS A 25 -0.23 -2.45 -1.21
C CYS A 25 -1.42 -1.81 -0.50
N ASP A 26 -2.15 -2.61 0.27
CA ASP A 26 -3.27 -2.19 1.12
C ASP A 26 -2.87 -1.34 2.33
N LEU A 27 -1.56 -1.18 2.59
CA LEU A 27 -1.05 -0.37 3.69
C LEU A 27 -0.75 1.08 3.28
N CYS A 28 -0.11 1.26 2.11
CA CYS A 28 0.41 2.55 1.66
C CYS A 28 -0.11 2.99 0.28
N GLY A 29 -0.82 2.12 -0.44
CA GLY A 29 -1.34 2.40 -1.78
C GLY A 29 -0.34 2.25 -2.93
N ALA A 30 0.91 1.89 -2.66
CA ALA A 30 1.92 1.72 -3.70
C ALA A 30 1.58 0.54 -4.63
N ALA A 31 1.79 0.74 -5.94
CA ALA A 31 1.84 -0.38 -6.89
C ALA A 31 3.21 -1.07 -6.77
N VAL A 32 3.18 -2.36 -6.44
CA VAL A 32 4.35 -3.22 -6.27
C VAL A 32 4.45 -4.14 -7.48
N VAL A 33 5.61 -4.12 -8.14
CA VAL A 33 5.94 -5.03 -9.23
C VAL A 33 6.29 -6.40 -8.69
N GLU A 34 5.69 -7.44 -9.25
CA GLU A 34 6.12 -8.82 -9.05
C GLU A 34 7.40 -9.06 -9.87
N ALA A 35 8.51 -9.36 -9.20
CA ALA A 35 9.79 -9.68 -9.83
C ALA A 35 10.56 -10.72 -9.02
N ASP A 36 11.65 -11.23 -9.58
CA ASP A 36 12.47 -12.21 -8.86
C ASP A 36 13.04 -11.60 -7.56
N GLY A 37 12.76 -12.25 -6.43
CA GLY A 37 13.17 -11.81 -5.10
C GLY A 37 12.39 -10.63 -4.49
N THR A 38 11.44 -10.02 -5.21
CA THR A 38 10.60 -8.92 -4.67
C THR A 38 9.15 -9.04 -5.12
N ASP A 39 8.24 -8.94 -4.14
CA ASP A 39 6.81 -9.06 -4.34
C ASP A 39 6.04 -8.25 -3.30
N LEU A 40 4.71 -8.32 -3.35
CA LEU A 40 3.86 -7.69 -2.33
C LEU A 40 4.17 -8.19 -0.92
N ALA A 41 4.52 -9.47 -0.75
CA ALA A 41 4.81 -10.03 0.56
C ALA A 41 6.11 -9.45 1.15
N PHE A 42 7.15 -9.29 0.34
CA PHE A 42 8.39 -8.60 0.66
C PHE A 42 8.13 -7.15 1.03
N HIS A 43 7.35 -6.43 0.22
CA HIS A 43 6.98 -5.04 0.50
C HIS A 43 6.24 -4.90 1.85
N LYS A 44 5.30 -5.80 2.16
CA LYS A 44 4.62 -5.84 3.46
C LYS A 44 5.57 -6.16 4.62
N ARG A 45 6.57 -7.03 4.41
CA ARG A 45 7.63 -7.29 5.40
C ARG A 45 8.48 -6.04 5.65
N TRP A 46 8.85 -5.31 4.60
CA TRP A 46 9.58 -4.04 4.72
C TRP A 46 8.81 -3.02 5.58
N HIS A 47 7.51 -2.86 5.34
CA HIS A 47 6.65 -2.02 6.17
C HIS A 47 6.65 -2.43 7.64
N ARG A 48 6.56 -3.74 7.92
CA ARG A 48 6.61 -4.25 9.30
C ARG A 48 7.95 -3.95 9.98
N MET A 49 9.06 -4.06 9.25
CA MET A 49 10.39 -3.81 9.81
C MET A 49 10.67 -2.33 10.05
N THR A 50 10.14 -1.45 9.20
CA THR A 50 10.47 -0.01 9.21
C THR A 50 9.39 0.88 9.83
N GLY A 51 8.21 0.33 10.08
CA GLY A 51 7.04 1.13 10.50
C GLY A 51 6.44 1.97 9.37
N SER A 52 6.94 1.87 8.14
CA SER A 52 6.49 2.66 6.98
C SER A 52 5.12 2.25 6.42
N GLY A 53 4.49 1.20 6.98
CA GLY A 53 3.12 0.80 6.64
C GLY A 53 2.05 1.75 7.19
N ASN A 54 2.49 2.84 7.83
CA ASN A 54 1.69 3.91 8.35
C ASN A 54 1.89 5.14 7.45
N TRP A 55 0.82 5.66 6.89
CA TRP A 55 0.84 6.92 6.14
C TRP A 55 0.09 7.99 6.92
N ILE A 56 0.61 9.23 6.91
CA ILE A 56 -0.07 10.40 7.47
C ILE A 56 -0.56 11.22 6.29
N ASP A 57 -1.88 11.43 6.24
CA ASP A 57 -2.48 12.36 5.29
C ASP A 57 -1.93 13.77 5.57
N PRO A 58 -1.24 14.43 4.61
CA PRO A 58 -0.64 15.74 4.84
C PRO A 58 -1.69 16.84 5.03
N GLU A 59 -2.88 16.70 4.46
CA GLU A 59 -3.97 17.68 4.56
C GLU A 59 -4.73 17.52 5.87
N THR A 60 -5.04 16.29 6.25
CA THR A 60 -5.88 16.02 7.45
C THR A 60 -5.10 15.59 8.68
N ARG A 61 -3.78 15.37 8.55
CA ARG A 61 -2.89 14.83 9.60
C ARG A 61 -3.33 13.47 10.13
N ARG A 62 -4.27 12.81 9.44
CA ARG A 62 -4.86 11.56 9.87
C ARG A 62 -3.88 10.42 9.62
N HIS A 63 -3.71 9.57 10.62
CA HIS A 63 -2.92 8.36 10.52
C HIS A 63 -3.74 7.24 9.84
N HIS A 64 -3.19 6.67 8.77
CA HIS A 64 -3.74 5.57 8.01
C HIS A 64 -2.80 4.37 8.10
N GLY A 65 -3.31 3.23 8.55
CA GLY A 65 -2.53 2.01 8.70
C GLY A 65 -3.23 1.01 9.63
N PRO A 66 -2.84 -0.28 9.62
CA PRO A 66 -3.45 -1.33 10.43
C PRO A 66 -3.21 -1.15 11.94
N SER A 67 -2.21 -0.35 12.33
CA SER A 67 -1.98 0.09 13.72
C SER A 67 -2.58 1.47 14.02
N SER A 68 -3.35 2.07 13.11
CA SER A 68 -4.08 3.29 13.42
C SER A 68 -5.22 2.94 14.36
N PRO A 69 -5.29 3.49 15.59
CA PRO A 69 -6.51 3.39 16.36
C PRO A 69 -7.59 4.07 15.52
N PHE A 70 -8.54 3.28 15.01
CA PHE A 70 -9.75 3.82 14.43
C PHE A 70 -10.49 4.53 15.57
N THR A 71 -10.28 5.84 15.69
CA THR A 71 -11.18 6.72 16.44
C THR A 71 -12.21 7.27 15.45
N PRO A 72 -13.44 6.71 15.42
CA PRO A 72 -14.55 7.47 14.89
C PRO A 72 -14.84 8.55 15.93
N ASN A 73 -14.65 9.81 15.55
CA ASN A 73 -14.75 11.01 16.40
C ASN A 73 -13.58 11.26 17.35
N GLY A 74 -12.70 12.17 16.94
CA GLY A 74 -11.89 12.97 17.85
C GLY A 74 -12.35 14.42 17.75
N SER A 75 -13.32 14.80 18.57
CA SER A 75 -13.52 16.18 18.99
C SER A 75 -12.57 16.46 20.14
N VAL A 76 -11.56 17.29 19.89
CA VAL A 76 -10.90 18.17 20.88
C VAL A 76 -10.60 19.48 20.17
#